data_AF-A0A951A7C6-F1
#
_entry.id   AF-A0A951A7C6-F1
#
_cell.length_a   1.000
_cell.length_b   1.000
_cell.length_c   1.000
_cell.angle_alpha   90.00
_cell.angle_beta   90.00
_cell.angle_gamma   90.00
#
_symmetry.space_group_name_H-M   'P 1'
#
loop_
_entity.id
_entity.type
_entity.pdbx_description
1 polymer ?
#
loop_
_entity_poly.entity_id
_entity_poly.type
_entity_poly.pdbx_seq_one_letter_code
_entity_poly.pdbx_strand_id
1 'polypeptide(L)'
;MTQSASSAATSRFPYAAAFKDPVIDVEAIRRASVSRDPYTHMLVDNVLNAGAVPALRAHFPNITKPGFLTVDEVELHGKFKQL
;
A
#
# COMPACT_ATOMS: atom_id res chain seq x y z
N MET A 1 30.66 14.09 20.45
CA MET A 1 30.22 14.50 19.09
C MET A 1 30.08 13.24 18.25
N THR A 2 28.87 12.70 18.10
CA THR A 2 28.59 11.57 17.19
C THR A 2 27.32 11.91 16.44
N GLN A 3 27.48 12.65 15.33
CA GLN A 3 26.41 12.97 14.41
C GLN A 3 26.14 11.78 13.48
N SER A 4 24.85 11.44 13.40
CA SER A 4 24.11 11.18 12.17
C SER A 4 24.58 10.04 11.26
N ALA A 5 24.16 8.83 11.61
CA ALA A 5 23.83 7.80 10.62
C ALA A 5 22.30 7.75 10.41
N SER A 6 21.71 8.85 9.94
CA SER A 6 20.31 8.92 9.50
C SER A 6 20.27 9.48 8.08
N SER A 7 20.50 8.62 7.08
CA SER A 7 20.34 9.03 5.66
C SER A 7 20.12 7.86 4.69
N ALA A 8 20.43 6.61 5.04
CA ALA A 8 20.39 5.51 4.08
C ALA A 8 18.98 4.88 3.83
N ALA A 9 17.96 5.22 4.63
CA ALA A 9 16.64 4.57 4.53
C ALA A 9 15.70 5.17 3.46
N THR A 10 16.03 6.35 2.93
CA THR A 10 15.08 7.17 2.14
C THR A 10 14.89 6.70 0.68
N SER A 11 15.70 5.77 0.17
CA SER A 11 15.74 5.50 -1.29
C SER A 11 15.32 4.09 -1.73
N ARG A 12 14.62 3.29 -0.92
CA ARG A 12 14.22 1.93 -1.34
C ARG A 12 12.83 1.84 -1.99
N PHE A 13 11.94 2.80 -1.71
CA PHE A 13 10.57 2.83 -2.27
C PHE A 13 10.17 4.27 -2.65
N PRO A 14 10.60 4.78 -3.82
CA PRO A 14 10.36 6.17 -4.22
C PRO A 14 8.87 6.51 -4.33
N TYR A 15 8.00 5.52 -4.55
CA TYR A 15 6.55 5.69 -4.66
C TYR A 15 5.86 6.01 -3.34
N ALA A 16 6.35 5.50 -2.20
CA ALA A 16 5.75 5.78 -0.89
C ALA A 16 5.97 7.24 -0.46
N ALA A 17 7.10 7.83 -0.87
CA ALA A 17 7.42 9.24 -0.62
C ALA A 17 6.71 10.21 -1.59
N ALA A 18 6.10 9.70 -2.68
CA ALA A 18 5.50 10.52 -3.72
C ALA A 18 4.09 11.03 -3.37
N PHE A 19 3.43 10.47 -2.35
CA PHE A 19 2.06 10.81 -1.99
C PHE A 19 2.02 11.59 -0.69
N LYS A 20 1.38 12.78 -0.72
CA LYS A 20 1.16 13.64 0.46
C LYS A 20 0.40 12.91 1.59
N ASP A 21 -0.53 12.04 1.20
CA ASP A 21 -1.29 11.16 2.09
C ASP A 21 -1.24 9.73 1.54
N PRO A 22 -0.24 8.91 1.91
CA PRO A 22 -0.11 7.55 1.40
C PRO A 22 -1.30 6.70 1.83
N VAL A 23 -1.81 5.90 0.89
CA VAL A 23 -2.95 4.99 1.12
C VAL A 23 -2.52 3.78 1.96
N ILE A 24 -1.28 3.34 1.79
CA ILE A 24 -0.68 2.18 2.46
C ILE A 24 0.29 2.66 3.54
N ASP A 25 0.12 2.16 4.76
CA ASP A 25 1.10 2.28 5.84
C ASP A 25 2.20 1.22 5.67
N VAL A 26 3.31 1.63 5.05
CA VAL A 26 4.49 0.77 4.84
C VAL A 26 5.15 0.38 6.16
N GLU A 27 5.06 1.23 7.18
CA GLU A 27 5.67 0.95 8.48
C GLU A 27 4.86 -0.10 9.25
N ALA A 28 3.54 -0.15 9.09
CA ALA A 28 2.72 -1.27 9.59
C ALA A 28 3.17 -2.61 9.01
N ILE A 29 3.44 -2.67 7.69
CA ILE A 29 3.93 -3.89 7.02
C ILE A 29 5.32 -4.26 7.54
N ARG A 30 6.23 -3.29 7.71
CA ARG A 30 7.59 -3.55 8.20
C ARG A 30 7.62 -4.11 9.62
N ARG A 31 6.70 -3.69 10.48
CA ARG A 31 6.58 -4.18 11.86
C ARG A 31 5.86 -5.52 11.97
N ALA A 32 5.23 -5.99 10.90
CA ALA A 32 4.46 -7.22 10.93
C ALA A 32 5.34 -8.46 11.16
N SER A 33 4.80 -9.41 11.91
CA SER A 33 5.47 -10.69 12.14
C SER A 33 5.24 -11.62 10.96
N VAL A 34 6.33 -12.20 10.45
CA VAL A 34 6.28 -13.23 9.41
C VAL A 34 6.10 -14.60 10.07
N SER A 35 4.98 -15.24 9.80
CA SER A 35 4.74 -16.65 10.12
C SER A 35 5.23 -17.54 8.98
N ARG A 36 5.65 -18.77 9.30
CA ARG A 36 6.20 -19.73 8.33
C ARG A 36 5.48 -21.07 8.29
N ASP A 37 4.53 -21.30 9.20
CA ASP A 37 3.80 -22.57 9.32
C ASP A 37 2.31 -22.34 9.03
N PRO A 38 1.66 -23.12 8.14
CA PRO A 38 2.23 -24.14 7.24
C PRO A 38 2.96 -23.56 6.01
N TYR A 39 2.79 -22.26 5.74
CA TYR A 39 3.45 -21.53 4.65
C TYR A 39 3.92 -20.15 5.12
N THR A 40 4.86 -19.54 4.39
CA THR A 40 5.35 -18.19 4.70
C THR A 40 4.26 -17.16 4.40
N HIS A 41 3.80 -16.46 5.43
CA HIS A 41 2.79 -15.41 5.33
C HIS A 41 2.98 -14.35 6.42
N MET A 42 2.30 -13.23 6.29
CA MET A 42 2.19 -12.21 7.33
C MET A 42 0.76 -11.71 7.36
N LEU A 43 0.26 -11.45 8.57
CA LEU A 43 -1.00 -10.77 8.79
C LEU A 43 -0.67 -9.40 9.37
N VAL A 44 -1.24 -8.36 8.77
CA VAL A 44 -0.94 -6.98 9.11
C VAL A 44 -2.25 -6.24 9.29
N ASP A 45 -2.46 -5.74 10.50
CA ASP A 45 -3.62 -4.92 10.80
C ASP A 45 -3.39 -3.48 10.32
N ASN A 46 -4.47 -2.82 9.90
CA ASN A 46 -4.48 -1.40 9.56
C ASN A 46 -3.46 -0.98 8.48
N VAL A 47 -3.19 -1.85 7.51
CA VAL A 47 -2.32 -1.53 6.35
C VAL A 47 -2.87 -0.36 5.55
N LEU A 48 -4.19 -0.24 5.43
CA LEU A 48 -4.83 0.90 4.79
C LEU A 48 -4.99 2.03 5.79
N ASN A 49 -4.57 3.23 5.39
CA ASN A 49 -4.85 4.43 6.17
C ASN A 49 -6.38 4.61 6.28
N ALA A 50 -6.91 4.59 7.51
CA ALA A 50 -8.35 4.63 7.77
C ALA A 50 -9.05 5.83 7.10
N GLY A 51 -8.39 6.99 7.04
CA GLY A 51 -8.92 8.19 6.38
C GLY A 51 -9.05 8.05 4.86
N ALA A 52 -8.29 7.15 4.23
CA ALA A 52 -8.36 6.89 2.80
C ALA A 52 -9.45 5.87 2.41
N VAL A 53 -9.93 5.05 3.36
CA VAL A 53 -10.87 3.95 3.08
C VAL A 53 -12.18 4.42 2.41
N PRO A 54 -12.85 5.50 2.86
CA PRO A 54 -14.08 5.96 2.19
C PRO A 54 -13.84 6.34 0.73
N ALA A 55 -12.75 7.05 0.45
CA ALA A 55 -12.40 7.46 -0.91
C ALA A 55 -12.00 6.26 -1.78
N LEU A 56 -11.30 5.27 -1.23
CA LEU A 56 -10.99 4.03 -1.94
C LEU A 56 -12.24 3.26 -2.35
N ARG A 57 -13.25 3.16 -1.46
CA ARG A 57 -14.52 2.48 -1.77
C ARG A 57 -15.30 3.23 -2.85
N ALA A 58 -15.37 4.57 -2.75
CA ALA A 58 -16.06 5.39 -3.74
C ALA A 58 -15.37 5.35 -5.13
N HIS A 59 -14.06 5.11 -5.15
CA HIS A 59 -13.27 5.01 -6.37
C HIS A 59 -12.92 3.57 -6.77
N PHE A 60 -13.59 2.58 -6.17
CA PHE A 60 -13.39 1.21 -6.58
C PHE A 60 -13.88 1.04 -8.02
N PRO A 61 -13.08 0.43 -8.92
CA PRO A 61 -13.45 0.35 -10.31
C PRO A 61 -14.72 -0.47 -10.52
N ASN A 62 -15.57 -0.03 -11.45
CA ASN A 62 -16.78 -0.74 -11.81
C ASN A 62 -16.47 -1.96 -12.70
N ILE A 63 -16.16 -3.09 -12.07
CA ILE A 63 -15.84 -4.35 -12.75
C ILE A 63 -17.16 -5.06 -13.11
N THR A 64 -17.54 -5.00 -14.39
CA THR A 64 -18.77 -5.63 -14.91
C THR A 64 -18.51 -6.87 -15.75
N LYS A 65 -17.24 -7.13 -16.11
CA LYS A 65 -16.84 -8.27 -16.93
C LYS A 65 -16.36 -9.43 -16.05
N PRO A 66 -16.79 -10.68 -16.32
CA PRO A 66 -16.24 -11.86 -15.66
C PRO A 66 -14.84 -12.17 -16.21
N GLY A 67 -14.02 -12.87 -15.42
CA GLY A 67 -12.69 -13.34 -15.81
C GLY A 67 -11.55 -12.59 -15.13
N PHE A 68 -10.34 -12.75 -15.65
CA PHE A 68 -9.16 -12.03 -15.18
C PHE A 68 -9.09 -10.68 -15.88
N LEU A 69 -9.14 -9.60 -15.10
CA LEU A 69 -8.97 -8.24 -15.59
C LEU A 69 -7.59 -7.74 -15.18
N THR A 70 -6.80 -7.34 -16.17
CA THR A 70 -5.54 -6.64 -15.99
C THR A 70 -5.79 -5.17 -15.62
N VAL A 71 -4.74 -4.51 -15.12
CA VAL A 71 -4.81 -3.09 -14.73
C VAL A 71 -5.25 -2.19 -15.88
N ASP A 72 -4.86 -2.53 -17.12
CA ASP A 72 -5.19 -1.74 -18.32
C ASP A 72 -6.65 -1.95 -18.77
N GLU A 73 -7.31 -3.01 -18.29
CA GLU A 73 -8.70 -3.34 -18.64
C GLU A 73 -9.72 -2.69 -17.70
N VAL A 74 -9.23 -2.00 -16.68
CA VAL A 74 -10.04 -1.42 -15.60
C VAL A 74 -9.70 0.06 -15.46
N GLU A 75 -10.71 0.92 -15.49
CA GLU A 75 -10.51 2.35 -15.32
C GLU A 75 -10.12 2.67 -13.87
N LEU A 76 -8.82 2.88 -13.63
CA LEU A 76 -8.31 3.32 -12.33
C LEU A 76 -8.47 4.84 -12.18
N HIS A 77 -9.19 5.27 -11.14
CA HIS A 77 -9.43 6.68 -10.88
C HIS A 77 -9.34 7.04 -9.39
N GLY A 78 -9.28 8.35 -9.11
CA GLY A 78 -9.30 8.90 -7.76
C GLY A 78 -8.22 8.34 -6.84
N LYS A 79 -8.59 8.11 -5.56
CA LYS A 79 -7.70 7.54 -4.54
C LYS A 79 -7.26 6.09 -4.84
N PHE A 80 -8.01 5.33 -5.63
CA PHE A 80 -7.68 3.94 -5.94
C PHE A 80 -6.47 3.81 -6.87
N LYS A 81 -6.19 4.83 -7.70
CA LYS A 81 -4.97 4.91 -8.53
C LYS A 81 -3.66 5.03 -7.73
N GLN A 82 -3.75 5.25 -6.41
CA GLN A 82 -2.59 5.39 -5.53
C GLN A 82 -2.20 4.09 -4.81
N LEU A 83 -2.88 2.97 -5.13
CA LEU A 83 -2.53 1.61 -4.69
C LEU A 83 -1.48 0.98 -5.60
#